data_AF-A0A5R9F5J1-F1
#
_entry.id   AF-A0A5R9F5J1-F1
#
_cell.length_a   1.000
_cell.length_b   1.000
_cell.length_c   1.000
_cell.angle_alpha   90.00
_cell.angle_beta   90.00
_cell.angle_gamma   90.00
#
_symmetry.space_group_name_H-M   'P 1'
#
loop_
_entity.id
_entity.type
_entity.pdbx_description
1 polymer ?
#
loop_
_entity_poly.entity_id
_entity_poly.type
_entity_poly.pdbx_seq_one_letter_code
_entity_poly.pdbx_strand_id
1 'polypeptide(L)' 'MPELARNGLLEKDQLINELINFQLYKMPDGKQLYEASMEELKHEYNKVKQKIKKYT' A
#
# COMPACT_ATOMS: atom_id res chain seq x y z
N MET A 1 5.95 26.15 6.21
CA MET A 1 6.94 25.49 5.33
C MET A 1 6.84 23.97 5.49
N PRO A 2 6.13 23.21 4.62
CA PRO A 2 6.09 21.75 4.70
C PRO A 2 6.53 21.09 3.38
N GLU A 3 7.81 21.17 3.04
CA GLU A 3 8.33 20.54 1.80
C GLU A 3 9.13 19.26 2.07
N LEU A 4 9.54 19.01 3.32
CA LEU A 4 10.36 17.85 3.70
C LEU A 4 9.54 16.61 4.10
N ALA A 5 8.26 16.76 4.47
CA ALA A 5 7.37 15.63 4.74
C ALA A 5 6.86 14.95 3.44
N ARG A 6 6.99 15.62 2.29
CA ARG A 6 6.39 15.19 1.02
C ARG A 6 6.97 13.88 0.49
N ASN A 7 8.28 13.65 0.56
CA ASN A 7 8.88 12.50 -0.13
C ASN A 7 8.51 11.13 0.46
N GLY A 8 8.54 10.98 1.79
CA GLY A 8 8.16 9.71 2.43
C GLY A 8 6.64 9.47 2.40
N LEU A 9 5.84 10.53 2.44
CA LEU A 9 4.39 10.44 2.29
C LEU A 9 4.01 10.01 0.86
N LEU A 10 4.70 10.50 -0.16
CA LEU A 10 4.43 10.16 -1.57
C LEU A 10 4.60 8.67 -1.84
N GLU A 11 5.69 8.04 -1.37
CA GLU A 11 5.90 6.60 -1.57
C GLU A 11 4.83 5.76 -0.87
N LYS A 12 4.42 6.17 0.34
CA LYS A 12 3.35 5.51 1.08
C LYS A 12 2.02 5.67 0.35
N ASP A 13 1.68 6.88 -0.09
CA ASP A 13 0.45 7.15 -0.84
C ASP A 13 0.40 6.38 -2.16
N GLN A 14 1.53 6.26 -2.88
CA GLN A 14 1.61 5.43 -4.08
C GLN A 14 1.30 3.96 -3.79
N LEU A 15 1.89 3.39 -2.73
CA LEU A 15 1.60 2.02 -2.30
C LEU A 15 0.13 1.82 -1.93
N ILE A 16 -0.46 2.79 -1.22
CA ILE A 16 -1.87 2.75 -0.84
C ILE A 16 -2.76 2.81 -2.09
N ASN A 17 -2.48 3.72 -3.02
CA ASN A 17 -3.22 3.83 -4.27
C ASN A 17 -3.15 2.55 -5.10
N GLU A 18 -1.96 1.94 -5.20
CA GLU A 18 -1.80 0.67 -5.89
C GLU A 18 -2.61 -0.45 -5.23
N LEU A 19 -2.57 -0.56 -3.89
CA LEU A 19 -3.39 -1.52 -3.15
C LEU A 19 -4.89 -1.32 -3.38
N ILE A 20 -5.34 -0.06 -3.40
CA ILE A 20 -6.71 0.32 -3.73
C ILE A 20 -7.08 -0.08 -5.17
N ASN A 21 -6.17 0.11 -6.14
CA ASN A 21 -6.37 -0.35 -7.52
C ASN A 21 -6.55 -1.87 -7.61
N PHE A 22 -5.92 -2.62 -6.70
CA PHE A 22 -6.15 -4.06 -6.56
C PHE A 22 -7.35 -4.43 -5.69
N GLN A 23 -8.28 -3.48 -5.47
CA GLN A 23 -9.48 -3.63 -4.65
C GLN A 23 -9.21 -3.94 -3.17
N LEU A 24 -8.02 -3.63 -2.68
CA LEU A 24 -7.64 -3.78 -1.28
C LEU A 24 -7.73 -2.42 -0.60
N TYR A 25 -8.81 -2.20 0.14
CA TYR A 25 -9.09 -0.92 0.81
C TYR A 25 -8.67 -0.89 2.29
N LYS A 26 -8.41 -2.07 2.86
CA LYS A 26 -8.04 -2.26 4.27
C LYS A 26 -7.16 -3.49 4.42
N MET A 27 -6.32 -3.47 5.45
CA MET A 27 -5.55 -4.63 5.85
C MET A 27 -6.48 -5.78 6.26
N PRO A 28 -6.05 -7.05 6.12
CA PRO A 28 -6.82 -8.20 6.60
C PRO A 28 -7.04 -8.17 8.12
N ASP A 29 -6.19 -7.46 8.87
CA ASP A 29 -6.31 -7.22 10.31
C ASP A 29 -7.41 -6.20 10.67
N GLY A 30 -8.06 -5.58 9.68
CA GLY A 30 -9.12 -4.59 9.88
C GLY A 30 -8.64 -3.13 9.95
N LYS A 31 -7.32 -2.89 9.96
CA LYS A 31 -6.72 -1.54 9.96
C LYS A 31 -6.81 -0.87 8.59
N GLN A 32 -6.93 0.46 8.56
CA GLN A 32 -6.84 1.21 7.30
C GLN A 32 -5.42 1.15 6.74
N LEU A 33 -5.30 1.28 5.42
CA LEU A 33 -4.00 1.32 4.75
C LEU A 33 -3.13 2.51 5.21
N TYR A 34 -3.75 3.65 5.53
CA TYR A 34 -3.06 4.82 6.06
C TYR A 34 -2.49 4.58 7.47
N GLU A 35 -3.14 3.72 8.25
CA GLU A 35 -2.70 3.29 9.58
C GLU A 35 -1.63 2.19 9.52
N ALA A 36 -1.54 1.47 8.39
CA ALA A 36 -0.53 0.45 8.19
C ALA A 36 0.87 1.07 8.04
N SER A 37 1.88 0.36 8.55
CA SER A 37 3.28 0.72 8.36
C SER A 37 3.71 0.51 6.91
N MET A 38 4.77 1.19 6.48
CA MET A 38 5.25 1.06 5.10
C MET A 38 5.71 -0.37 4.77
N GLU A 39 6.24 -1.09 5.75
CA GLU A 39 6.61 -2.52 5.64
C GLU A 39 5.39 -3.41 5.37
N GLU A 40 4.30 -3.16 6.10
CA GLU A 40 3.03 -3.89 5.95
C GLU A 40 2.41 -3.64 4.57
N LEU A 41 2.38 -2.38 4.14
CA LEU A 41 1.89 -1.99 2.81
C LEU A 41 2.70 -2.67 1.69
N LYS A 42 4.04 -2.68 1.81
CA LYS A 42 4.91 -3.38 0.86
C LYS A 42 4.66 -4.89 0.86
N HIS A 43 4.49 -5.49 2.03
CA HIS A 43 4.20 -6.91 2.16
C HIS A 43 2.89 -7.28 1.47
N GLU A 44 1.82 -6.52 1.72
CA GLU A 44 0.51 -6.75 1.13
C GLU A 44 0.53 -6.50 -0.38
N TYR A 45 1.20 -5.44 -0.83
CA TYR A 45 1.36 -5.14 -2.26
C TYR A 45 2.08 -6.29 -2.97
N ASN A 46 3.15 -6.83 -2.37
CA ASN A 46 3.87 -7.97 -2.94
C ASN A 46 3.03 -9.25 -2.97
N LYS A 47 2.20 -9.51 -1.95
CA LYS A 47 1.24 -10.63 -1.96
C LYS A 47 0.23 -10.52 -3.09
N VAL A 48 -0.37 -9.35 -3.24
CA VAL A 48 -1.36 -9.06 -4.29
C VAL A 48 -0.73 -9.18 -5.67
N LYS A 49 0.45 -8.59 -5.87
CA LYS A 49 1.22 -8.69 -7.11
C LYS A 49 1.58 -10.14 -7.48
N GLN A 50 1.94 -10.96 -6.48
CA GLN A 50 2.20 -12.39 -6.69
C GLN A 50 0.94 -13.16 -7.05
N LYS A 51 -0.22 -12.83 -6.46
CA LYS A 51 -1.49 -13.42 -6.87
C LYS A 51 -1.77 -13.14 -8.34
N ILE A 52 -1.65 -11.88 -8.79
CA ILE A 52 -1.94 -11.49 -10.17
C ILE A 52 -1.00 -12.16 -11.17
N LYS A 53 0.31 -12.20 -10.87
CA LYS A 53 1.29 -12.92 -11.69
C LYS A 53 1.02 -14.41 -11.86
N LYS A 54 0.26 -15.03 -10.94
CA LYS A 54 -0.09 -16.45 -11.01
C LYS A 54 -1.33 -16.71 -11.88
N TYR A 55 -2.08 -15.67 -12.24
CA TYR A 55 -3.30 -15.75 -13.05
C TYR A 55 -3.15 -15.12 -14.45
N THR A 56 -1.93 -14.74 -14.85
CA THR A 56 -1.54 -14.36 -16.22
C THR A 56 -0.55 -15.39 -16.74
#